data_AF-A0A920HXH1-F1
#
_entry.id   AF-A0A920HXH1-F1
#
_cell.length_a   1.000
_cell.length_b   1.000
_cell.length_c   1.000
_cell.angle_alpha   90.00
_cell.angle_beta   90.00
_cell.angle_gamma   90.00
#
_symmetry.space_group_name_H-M   'P 1'
#
loop_
_entity.id
_entity.type
_entity.pdbx_description
1 polymer ?
#
loop_
_entity_poly.entity_id
_entity_poly.type
_entity_poly.pdbx_seq_one_letter_code
_entity_poly.pdbx_strand_id
1 'polypeptide(L)'
;MASIRKSFSFRNGVQVDEDNFIVNANGLVGIGTSVPSEFLDVRGTAKVVGLTTTNDLFVSGVATATNIQVGTAISITGGGVKATNFFGNGATLSNLPTSQWEDINLGLGFTSIYAIGNVGIATTDPRQSFQVGGDPSATGKIGVGINSIGNIRASGIITATSFVGALTGNVVGNVTGAVTGNVTGNVTGNVDGNVNSTGVSTLGVTNASALTVSGQLQPLMVV
;
A
#
# COMPACT_ATOMS: atom_id res chain seq x y z
N MET A 1 53.46 -37.11 50.34
CA MET A 1 53.40 -35.67 50.67
C MET A 1 51.95 -35.33 51.02
N ALA A 2 51.70 -34.84 52.24
CA ALA A 2 50.36 -34.45 52.65
C ALA A 2 49.93 -33.16 51.92
N SER A 3 48.74 -33.15 51.32
CA SER A 3 48.12 -31.92 50.83
C SER A 3 47.69 -31.08 52.04
N ILE A 4 48.52 -30.10 52.42
CA ILE A 4 48.15 -29.12 53.44
C ILE A 4 47.19 -28.12 52.78
N ARG A 5 45.88 -28.24 53.03
CA ARG A 5 44.92 -27.17 52.72
C ARG A 5 45.09 -26.06 53.76
N LYS A 6 45.80 -25.00 53.42
CA LYS A 6 45.83 -23.77 54.24
C LYS A 6 44.57 -22.95 53.91
N SER A 7 43.71 -22.76 54.91
CA SER A 7 42.64 -21.76 54.86
C SER A 7 43.15 -20.51 55.56
N PHE A 8 43.15 -19.38 54.85
CA PHE A 8 43.50 -18.09 55.41
C PHE A 8 42.19 -17.35 55.73
N SER A 9 41.96 -17.05 57.00
CA SER A 9 40.81 -16.28 57.45
C SER A 9 41.28 -14.89 57.85
N PHE A 10 40.85 -13.88 57.09
CA PHE A 10 41.16 -12.49 57.36
C PHE A 10 39.91 -11.83 57.95
N ARG A 11 40.05 -11.17 59.11
CA ARG A 11 38.94 -10.47 59.77
C ARG A 11 38.76 -9.03 59.30
N ASN A 12 39.77 -8.50 58.60
CA ASN A 12 39.86 -7.10 58.18
C ASN A 12 40.27 -6.98 56.71
N GLY A 13 39.67 -7.79 55.84
CA GLY A 13 39.89 -7.72 54.39
C GLY A 13 41.18 -8.38 53.89
N VAL A 14 41.36 -8.36 52.56
CA VAL A 14 42.55 -8.84 51.84
C VAL A 14 42.87 -7.84 50.75
N GLN A 15 44.09 -7.35 50.73
CA GLN A 15 44.60 -6.49 49.68
C GLN A 15 45.88 -7.14 49.14
N VAL A 16 45.84 -7.59 47.89
CA VAL A 16 47.00 -8.20 47.23
C VAL A 16 47.88 -7.12 46.59
N ASP A 17 47.27 -5.99 46.24
CA ASP A 17 47.87 -4.76 45.71
C ASP A 17 46.87 -3.61 45.92
N GLU A 18 47.33 -2.36 45.97
CA GLU A 18 46.48 -1.18 46.22
C GLU A 18 45.36 -1.03 45.17
N ASP A 19 45.61 -1.37 43.91
CA ASP A 19 44.66 -1.12 42.83
C ASP A 19 44.05 -2.37 42.17
N ASN A 20 44.68 -3.56 42.29
CA ASN A 20 44.31 -4.71 41.46
C ASN A 20 43.20 -5.58 42.05
N PHE A 21 43.28 -5.91 43.35
CA PHE A 21 42.28 -6.72 44.03
C PHE A 21 42.22 -6.37 45.52
N ILE A 22 41.05 -5.93 45.96
CA ILE A 22 40.79 -5.55 47.35
C ILE A 22 39.46 -6.13 47.83
N VAL A 23 39.46 -6.63 49.06
CA VAL A 23 38.26 -6.85 49.88
C VAL A 23 38.37 -5.88 51.05
N ASN A 24 37.52 -4.85 51.10
CA ASN A 24 37.62 -3.83 52.14
C ASN A 24 36.92 -4.25 53.45
N ALA A 25 37.05 -3.42 54.49
CA ALA A 25 36.45 -3.69 55.80
C ALA A 25 34.91 -3.79 55.79
N ASN A 26 34.25 -3.26 54.77
CA ASN A 26 32.80 -3.33 54.59
C ASN A 26 32.37 -4.57 53.77
N GLY A 27 33.31 -5.41 53.33
CA GLY A 27 33.04 -6.63 52.56
C GLY A 27 32.84 -6.40 51.06
N LEU A 28 33.09 -5.19 50.55
CA LEU A 28 33.03 -4.88 49.12
C LEU A 28 34.28 -5.42 48.43
N VAL A 29 34.11 -6.00 47.23
CA VAL A 29 35.18 -6.56 46.41
C VAL A 29 35.46 -5.64 45.23
N GLY A 30 36.67 -5.10 45.14
CA GLY A 30 37.15 -4.31 44.01
C GLY A 30 38.15 -5.09 43.16
N ILE A 31 37.98 -5.03 41.84
CA ILE A 31 38.93 -5.55 40.84
C ILE A 31 39.29 -4.38 39.90
N GLY A 32 40.56 -3.96 39.89
CA GLY A 32 40.99 -2.76 39.17
C GLY A 32 40.52 -1.44 39.83
N THR A 33 40.15 -1.49 41.11
CA THR A 33 39.82 -0.31 41.91
C THR A 33 40.11 -0.52 43.39
N SER A 34 40.66 0.51 44.04
CA SER A 34 40.90 0.60 45.48
C SER A 34 39.69 1.09 46.30
N VAL A 35 38.69 1.67 45.62
CA VAL A 35 37.48 2.25 46.25
C VAL A 35 36.25 1.69 45.55
N PRO A 36 35.90 0.40 45.77
CA PRO A 36 34.74 -0.21 45.15
C PRO A 36 33.46 0.51 45.58
N SER A 37 32.64 0.86 44.59
CA SER A 37 31.36 1.54 44.80
C SER A 37 30.18 0.58 44.99
N GLU A 38 30.36 -0.68 44.61
CA GLU A 38 29.38 -1.76 44.68
C GLU A 38 29.95 -2.99 45.38
N PHE A 39 29.10 -3.95 45.75
CA PHE A 39 29.56 -5.21 46.39
C PHE A 39 30.60 -5.95 45.56
N LEU A 40 30.48 -5.87 44.24
CA LEU A 40 31.50 -6.27 43.29
C LEU A 40 31.65 -5.15 42.26
N ASP A 41 32.79 -4.46 42.28
CA ASP A 41 33.15 -3.41 41.34
C ASP A 41 34.34 -3.88 40.50
N VAL A 42 34.10 -4.11 39.20
CA VAL A 42 35.12 -4.56 38.25
C VAL A 42 35.34 -3.46 37.21
N ARG A 43 36.51 -2.82 37.27
CA ARG A 43 36.92 -1.82 36.28
C ARG A 43 37.69 -2.49 35.15
N GLY A 44 36.96 -2.96 34.15
CA GLY A 44 37.53 -3.62 32.98
C GLY A 44 36.56 -4.60 32.34
N THR A 45 37.09 -5.56 31.59
CA THR A 45 36.28 -6.63 30.99
C THR A 45 36.16 -7.80 31.97
N ALA A 46 34.93 -8.21 32.27
CA ALA A 46 34.67 -9.46 32.99
C ALA A 46 34.32 -10.58 32.00
N LYS A 47 35.01 -11.71 32.10
CA LYS A 47 34.61 -12.95 31.41
C LYS A 47 33.88 -13.83 32.41
N VAL A 48 32.59 -14.06 32.17
CA VAL A 48 31.78 -15.02 32.93
C VAL A 48 31.55 -16.25 32.07
N VAL A 49 31.97 -17.41 32.56
CA VAL A 49 31.68 -18.70 31.92
C VAL A 49 30.45 -19.29 32.61
N GLY A 50 29.39 -19.53 31.85
CA GLY A 50 28.13 -20.07 32.36
C GLY A 50 27.01 -19.03 32.40
N LEU A 51 26.08 -19.21 33.34
CA LEU A 51 24.89 -18.38 33.50
C LEU A 51 25.16 -17.22 34.45
N THR A 52 24.85 -16.01 34.01
CA THR A 52 24.69 -14.85 34.89
C THR A 52 23.20 -14.67 35.16
N THR A 53 22.79 -14.71 36.43
CA THR A 53 21.42 -14.40 36.85
C THR A 53 21.41 -13.02 37.48
N THR A 54 20.60 -12.10 36.95
CA THR A 54 20.45 -10.74 37.46
C THR A 54 18.97 -10.38 37.49
N ASN A 55 18.57 -9.52 38.42
CA ASN A 55 17.23 -8.93 38.40
C ASN A 55 17.13 -7.92 37.25
N ASP A 56 18.13 -7.04 37.16
CA ASP A 56 18.27 -6.03 36.11
C ASP A 56 19.66 -6.14 35.47
N LEU A 57 19.73 -5.85 34.17
CA LEU A 57 20.99 -5.71 33.44
C LEU A 57 20.98 -4.36 32.70
N PHE A 58 21.80 -3.43 33.16
CA PHE A 58 21.96 -2.12 32.53
C PHE A 58 23.20 -2.12 31.62
N VAL A 59 23.00 -1.88 30.33
CA VAL A 59 24.08 -1.77 29.34
C VAL A 59 24.03 -0.37 28.73
N SER A 60 25.02 0.46 29.02
CA SER A 60 25.11 1.83 28.49
C SER A 60 25.56 1.89 27.03
N GLY A 61 26.19 0.82 26.54
CA GLY A 61 26.66 0.67 25.18
C GLY A 61 25.84 -0.36 24.39
N VAL A 62 26.56 -1.21 23.64
CA VAL A 62 25.95 -2.23 22.79
C VAL A 62 26.01 -3.60 23.46
N ALA A 63 24.87 -4.27 23.54
CA ALA A 63 24.79 -5.69 23.87
C ALA A 63 24.68 -6.51 22.57
N THR A 64 25.62 -7.44 22.36
CA THR A 64 25.60 -8.36 21.22
C THR A 64 25.32 -9.76 21.71
N ALA A 65 24.28 -10.40 21.18
CA ALA A 65 23.91 -11.78 21.48
C ALA A 65 23.52 -12.51 20.18
N THR A 66 23.84 -13.80 20.09
CA THR A 66 23.39 -14.66 18.99
C THR A 66 21.89 -14.95 19.07
N ASN A 67 21.36 -15.04 20.29
CA ASN A 67 19.95 -15.27 20.56
C ASN A 67 19.53 -14.47 21.79
N ILE A 68 18.35 -13.88 21.74
CA ILE A 68 17.72 -13.19 22.86
C ILE A 68 16.35 -13.83 23.06
N GLN A 69 16.18 -14.55 24.16
CA GLN A 69 14.89 -15.11 24.56
C GLN A 69 14.29 -14.20 25.62
N VAL A 70 13.18 -13.56 25.29
CA VAL A 70 12.38 -12.75 26.21
C VAL A 70 11.06 -13.48 26.50
N GLY A 71 10.42 -13.13 27.62
CA GLY A 71 9.11 -13.64 27.97
C GLY A 71 7.99 -13.00 27.13
N THR A 72 7.04 -12.37 27.81
CA THR A 72 5.81 -11.86 27.18
C THR A 72 5.93 -10.48 26.56
N ALA A 73 6.98 -9.70 26.85
CA ALA A 73 7.08 -8.31 26.42
C ALA A 73 8.52 -7.88 26.10
N ILE A 74 8.64 -7.04 25.08
CA ILE A 74 9.81 -6.20 24.78
C ILE A 74 9.29 -4.77 24.67
N SER A 75 9.91 -3.83 25.38
CA SER A 75 9.67 -2.40 25.22
C SER A 75 10.93 -1.74 24.68
N ILE A 76 10.80 -1.04 23.55
CA ILE A 76 11.91 -0.33 22.90
C ILE A 76 11.50 1.14 22.83
N THR A 77 12.10 1.95 23.70
CA THR A 77 11.81 3.38 23.80
C THR A 77 12.96 4.16 23.18
N GLY A 78 12.67 5.07 22.23
CA GLY A 78 13.68 5.95 21.65
C GLY A 78 14.52 5.38 20.50
N GLY A 79 14.09 4.28 19.88
CA GLY A 79 14.75 3.68 18.71
C GLY A 79 13.81 2.79 17.88
N GLY A 80 14.27 2.36 16.70
CA GLY A 80 13.52 1.44 15.83
C GLY A 80 14.12 0.04 15.81
N VAL A 81 13.30 -0.97 15.52
CA VAL A 81 13.77 -2.35 15.27
C VAL A 81 14.11 -2.50 13.80
N LYS A 82 15.39 -2.75 13.49
CA LYS A 82 15.80 -3.19 12.15
C LYS A 82 15.96 -4.71 12.16
N ALA A 83 15.02 -5.41 11.53
CA ALA A 83 15.05 -6.86 11.39
C ALA A 83 14.98 -7.24 9.91
N THR A 84 15.66 -8.33 9.53
CA THR A 84 15.51 -8.91 8.18
C THR A 84 14.11 -9.51 8.01
N ASN A 85 13.55 -10.08 9.08
CA ASN A 85 12.22 -10.68 9.10
C ASN A 85 11.56 -10.41 10.45
N PHE A 86 10.24 -10.23 10.43
CA PHE A 86 9.39 -10.24 11.61
C PHE A 86 8.44 -11.44 11.50
N PHE A 87 8.38 -12.27 12.54
CA PHE A 87 7.47 -13.41 12.62
C PHE A 87 6.56 -13.22 13.84
N GLY A 88 5.26 -13.07 13.62
CA GLY A 88 4.29 -12.85 14.69
C GLY A 88 3.00 -12.20 14.19
N ASN A 89 2.08 -11.95 15.11
CA ASN A 89 0.87 -11.18 14.82
C ASN A 89 1.19 -9.68 14.79
N GLY A 90 0.95 -9.03 13.65
CA GLY A 90 1.19 -7.60 13.43
C GLY A 90 -0.03 -6.70 13.66
N ALA A 91 -1.13 -7.20 14.23
CA ALA A 91 -2.41 -6.48 14.33
C ALA A 91 -2.34 -5.11 15.03
N THR A 92 -1.35 -4.89 15.89
CA THR A 92 -1.16 -3.62 16.62
C THR A 92 0.00 -2.77 16.06
N LEU A 93 0.61 -3.16 14.93
CA LEU A 93 1.62 -2.34 14.28
C LEU A 93 0.94 -1.09 13.71
N SER A 94 1.33 0.07 14.21
CA SER A 94 0.86 1.39 13.76
C SER A 94 2.02 2.20 13.19
N ASN A 95 1.72 3.25 12.41
CA ASN A 95 2.72 4.13 11.80
C ASN A 95 3.73 3.41 10.90
N LEU A 96 3.31 2.32 10.23
CA LEU A 96 4.12 1.68 9.21
C LEU A 96 4.23 2.62 7.99
N PRO A 97 5.44 3.02 7.54
CA PRO A 97 5.65 4.04 6.50
C PRO A 97 4.95 3.79 5.15
N THR A 98 4.35 2.62 4.96
CA THR A 98 3.73 2.19 3.69
C THR A 98 2.30 1.65 3.83
N SER A 99 1.70 1.62 5.02
CA SER A 99 0.26 1.31 5.08
C SER A 99 -0.52 2.61 4.94
N GLN A 100 -0.81 3.00 3.69
CA GLN A 100 -1.79 4.07 3.42
C GLN A 100 -3.22 3.66 3.84
N TRP A 101 -3.42 2.37 4.12
CA TRP A 101 -4.70 1.79 4.47
C TRP A 101 -4.97 1.94 5.97
N GLU A 102 -6.00 2.72 6.29
CA GLU A 102 -6.62 2.82 7.60
C GLU A 102 -7.88 1.95 7.61
N ASP A 103 -8.05 1.14 8.65
CA ASP A 103 -9.30 0.43 8.89
C ASP A 103 -10.27 1.39 9.58
N ILE A 104 -11.27 1.85 8.84
CA ILE A 104 -12.37 2.62 9.42
C ILE A 104 -13.50 1.64 9.72
N ASN A 105 -13.62 1.25 10.99
CA ASN A 105 -14.75 0.47 11.46
C ASN A 105 -15.94 1.41 11.76
N LEU A 106 -16.91 1.47 10.86
CA LEU A 106 -18.16 2.23 11.05
C LEU A 106 -19.15 1.54 12.00
N GLY A 107 -18.80 0.42 12.63
CA GLY A 107 -19.66 -0.32 13.54
C GLY A 107 -20.73 -1.18 12.85
N LEU A 108 -20.61 -1.40 11.53
CA LEU A 108 -21.58 -2.13 10.71
C LEU A 108 -21.10 -3.55 10.32
N GLY A 109 -19.99 -4.04 10.87
CA GLY A 109 -19.46 -5.38 10.59
C GLY A 109 -18.68 -5.51 9.28
N PHE A 110 -18.38 -4.40 8.59
CA PHE A 110 -17.45 -4.35 7.47
C PHE A 110 -16.20 -3.55 7.88
N THR A 111 -15.03 -4.03 7.50
CA THR A 111 -13.77 -3.27 7.57
C THR A 111 -13.59 -2.53 6.25
N SER A 112 -13.67 -1.20 6.27
CA SER A 112 -13.38 -0.43 5.05
C SER A 112 -11.88 -0.28 4.91
N ILE A 113 -11.34 -0.63 3.74
CA ILE A 113 -9.97 -0.32 3.37
C ILE A 113 -9.97 1.13 2.88
N TYR A 114 -9.62 2.09 3.74
CA TYR A 114 -9.58 3.52 3.40
C TYR A 114 -8.15 3.98 3.19
N ALA A 115 -7.85 4.56 2.03
CA ALA A 115 -6.57 5.22 1.82
C ALA A 115 -6.66 6.68 2.30
N ILE A 116 -5.71 7.13 3.13
CA ILE A 116 -5.51 8.57 3.37
C ILE A 116 -4.88 9.17 2.11
N GLY A 117 -5.70 9.47 1.11
CA GLY A 117 -5.31 10.02 -0.19
C GLY A 117 -5.71 9.15 -1.39
N ASN A 118 -5.14 9.47 -2.55
CA ASN A 118 -5.39 8.77 -3.81
C ASN A 118 -4.55 7.49 -3.92
N VAL A 119 -5.11 6.46 -4.55
CA VAL A 119 -4.42 5.19 -4.82
C VAL A 119 -3.98 5.15 -6.29
N GLY A 120 -2.67 4.98 -6.51
CA GLY A 120 -2.07 4.89 -7.85
C GLY A 120 -1.55 3.49 -8.17
N ILE A 121 -1.83 2.99 -9.38
CA ILE A 121 -1.20 1.82 -9.98
C ILE A 121 -0.42 2.27 -11.22
N ALA A 122 0.87 1.92 -11.31
CA ALA A 122 1.76 2.34 -12.39
C ALA A 122 1.78 3.87 -12.61
N THR A 123 1.64 4.63 -11.51
CA THR A 123 1.73 6.09 -11.48
C THR A 123 2.34 6.53 -10.16
N THR A 124 3.14 7.59 -10.20
CA THR A 124 3.73 8.23 -9.01
C THR A 124 2.99 9.51 -8.60
N ASP A 125 2.03 9.97 -9.41
CA ASP A 125 1.24 11.17 -9.18
C ASP A 125 -0.25 10.89 -9.46
N PRO A 126 -0.93 10.10 -8.60
CA PRO A 126 -2.36 9.84 -8.75
C PRO A 126 -3.19 11.09 -8.40
N ARG A 127 -3.95 11.59 -9.38
CA ARG A 127 -4.85 12.77 -9.25
C ARG A 127 -6.33 12.40 -9.13
N GLN A 128 -6.65 11.12 -9.34
CA GLN A 128 -7.98 10.54 -9.14
C GLN A 128 -7.98 9.65 -7.90
N SER A 129 -9.13 9.46 -7.24
CA SER A 129 -9.23 8.65 -6.00
C SER A 129 -8.64 7.25 -6.18
N PHE A 130 -8.88 6.63 -7.34
CA PHE A 130 -8.14 5.48 -7.83
C PHE A 130 -7.65 5.75 -9.26
N GLN A 131 -6.37 5.53 -9.56
CA GLN A 131 -5.79 5.81 -10.87
C GLN A 131 -4.87 4.68 -11.33
N VAL A 132 -5.01 4.28 -12.60
CA VAL A 132 -4.07 3.39 -13.29
C VAL A 132 -3.43 4.15 -14.46
N GLY A 133 -2.10 4.24 -14.49
CA GLY A 133 -1.37 4.98 -15.51
C GLY A 133 -1.49 6.50 -15.37
N GLY A 134 -1.48 7.23 -16.49
CA GLY A 134 -1.58 8.70 -16.49
C GLY A 134 -2.93 9.22 -16.01
N ASP A 135 -2.99 10.48 -15.55
CA ASP A 135 -4.26 11.11 -15.19
C ASP A 135 -5.14 11.27 -16.44
N PRO A 136 -6.31 10.60 -16.52
CA PRO A 136 -7.18 10.66 -17.70
C PRO A 136 -7.84 12.03 -17.90
N SER A 137 -7.71 12.94 -16.91
CA SER A 137 -8.14 14.33 -17.01
C SER A 137 -7.09 15.27 -17.59
N ALA A 138 -5.84 14.83 -17.67
CA ALA A 138 -4.76 15.62 -18.19
C ALA A 138 -4.55 15.38 -19.69
N THR A 139 -4.35 16.47 -20.44
CA THR A 139 -4.05 16.42 -21.87
C THR A 139 -2.77 15.62 -22.14
N GLY A 140 -2.82 14.74 -23.13
CA GLY A 140 -1.68 13.92 -23.56
C GLY A 140 -1.34 12.74 -22.65
N LYS A 141 -2.14 12.49 -21.60
CA LYS A 141 -1.95 11.33 -20.71
C LYS A 141 -3.00 10.25 -20.97
N ILE A 142 -2.55 9.00 -20.98
CA ILE A 142 -3.39 7.82 -21.15
C ILE A 142 -3.48 7.09 -19.82
N GLY A 143 -4.71 6.83 -19.36
CA GLY A 143 -4.94 6.05 -18.16
C GLY A 143 -6.43 5.89 -17.86
N VAL A 144 -6.71 5.32 -16.68
CA VAL A 144 -8.05 5.11 -16.15
C VAL A 144 -8.10 5.67 -14.74
N GLY A 145 -9.17 6.38 -14.40
CA GLY A 145 -9.37 6.95 -13.08
C GLY A 145 -10.80 6.82 -12.60
N ILE A 146 -10.96 6.59 -11.31
CA ILE A 146 -12.23 6.63 -10.59
C ILE A 146 -12.16 7.78 -9.59
N ASN A 147 -13.13 8.68 -9.61
CA ASN A 147 -13.20 9.80 -8.67
C ASN A 147 -14.16 9.52 -7.51
N SER A 148 -14.17 10.40 -6.52
CA SER A 148 -14.95 10.24 -5.28
C SER A 148 -16.48 10.25 -5.47
N ILE A 149 -16.97 10.70 -6.62
CA ILE A 149 -18.40 10.62 -6.98
C ILE A 149 -18.75 9.35 -7.77
N GLY A 150 -17.78 8.46 -8.00
CA GLY A 150 -17.98 7.15 -8.63
C GLY A 150 -17.87 7.11 -10.15
N ASN A 151 -17.52 8.22 -10.81
CA ASN A 151 -17.35 8.23 -12.26
C ASN A 151 -16.04 7.56 -12.66
N ILE A 152 -16.08 6.81 -13.76
CA ILE A 152 -14.90 6.23 -14.42
C ILE A 152 -14.54 7.10 -15.62
N ARG A 153 -13.29 7.56 -15.68
CA ARG A 153 -12.74 8.27 -16.84
C ARG A 153 -11.60 7.45 -17.42
N ALA A 154 -11.73 7.06 -18.68
CA ALA A 154 -10.67 6.38 -19.42
C ALA A 154 -10.32 7.21 -20.66
N SER A 155 -9.03 7.54 -20.82
CA SER A 155 -8.54 8.26 -22.00
C SER A 155 -7.94 7.34 -23.07
N GLY A 156 -7.86 6.04 -22.79
CA GLY A 156 -7.41 5.00 -23.72
C GLY A 156 -8.56 4.22 -24.37
N ILE A 157 -8.23 3.02 -24.88
CA ILE A 157 -9.19 2.09 -25.46
C ILE A 157 -9.94 1.35 -24.35
N ILE A 158 -11.27 1.29 -24.46
CA ILE A 158 -12.11 0.41 -23.64
C ILE A 158 -12.55 -0.77 -24.51
N THR A 159 -12.12 -1.97 -24.16
CA THR A 159 -12.63 -3.22 -24.75
C THR A 159 -13.68 -3.81 -23.80
N ALA A 160 -14.94 -3.81 -24.20
CA ALA A 160 -16.04 -4.32 -23.41
C ALA A 160 -16.85 -5.35 -24.21
N THR A 161 -17.38 -6.38 -23.54
CA THR A 161 -18.31 -7.35 -24.15
C THR A 161 -19.71 -6.77 -24.32
N SER A 162 -20.10 -5.83 -23.46
CA SER A 162 -21.35 -5.08 -23.52
C SER A 162 -21.18 -3.71 -22.89
N PHE A 163 -21.99 -2.75 -23.33
CA PHE A 163 -22.14 -1.45 -22.69
C PHE A 163 -23.62 -1.22 -22.44
N VAL A 164 -23.99 -0.93 -21.20
CA VAL A 164 -25.38 -0.66 -20.79
C VAL A 164 -25.46 0.77 -20.29
N GLY A 165 -26.14 1.61 -21.05
CA GLY A 165 -26.29 3.04 -20.73
C GLY A 165 -26.40 3.88 -21.99
N ALA A 166 -26.71 5.17 -21.80
CA ALA A 166 -26.71 6.13 -22.89
C ALA A 166 -25.27 6.43 -23.33
N LEU A 167 -25.06 6.58 -24.64
CA LEU A 167 -23.83 7.10 -25.21
C LEU A 167 -24.07 8.53 -25.69
N THR A 168 -23.28 9.47 -25.17
CA THR A 168 -23.27 10.86 -25.64
C THR A 168 -21.96 11.13 -26.35
N GLY A 169 -22.02 11.75 -27.53
CA GLY A 169 -20.86 12.07 -28.35
C GLY A 169 -20.83 11.30 -29.67
N ASN A 170 -19.73 11.47 -30.41
CA ASN A 170 -19.57 10.85 -31.72
C ASN A 170 -19.15 9.38 -31.58
N VAL A 171 -19.72 8.52 -32.42
CA VAL A 171 -19.21 7.17 -32.66
C VAL A 171 -18.43 7.20 -33.97
N VAL A 172 -17.16 6.85 -33.91
CA VAL A 172 -16.30 6.73 -35.10
C VAL A 172 -16.05 5.24 -35.36
N GLY A 173 -16.42 4.78 -36.55
CA GLY A 173 -16.29 3.38 -36.95
C GLY A 173 -17.63 2.74 -37.30
N ASN A 174 -17.62 1.42 -37.46
CA ASN A 174 -18.81 0.67 -37.83
C ASN A 174 -19.71 0.44 -36.62
N VAL A 175 -21.01 0.65 -36.80
CA VAL A 175 -22.04 0.24 -35.86
C VAL A 175 -22.73 -1.00 -36.43
N THR A 176 -22.52 -2.15 -35.81
CA THR A 176 -23.17 -3.40 -36.19
C THR A 176 -24.34 -3.68 -35.25
N GLY A 177 -25.51 -3.96 -35.79
CA GLY A 177 -26.73 -4.23 -35.03
C GLY A 177 -27.86 -3.26 -35.35
N ALA A 178 -28.97 -3.37 -34.63
CA ALA A 178 -30.12 -2.50 -34.81
C ALA A 178 -29.87 -1.13 -34.16
N VAL A 179 -30.08 -0.05 -34.91
CA VAL A 179 -30.16 1.31 -34.37
C VAL A 179 -31.63 1.64 -34.18
N THR A 180 -32.08 1.70 -32.92
CA THR A 180 -33.45 2.13 -32.59
C THR A 180 -33.44 3.62 -32.26
N GLY A 181 -34.28 4.40 -32.93
CA GLY A 181 -34.37 5.85 -32.75
C GLY A 181 -34.12 6.62 -34.04
N ASN A 182 -33.99 7.94 -33.92
CA ASN A 182 -33.80 8.82 -35.07
C ASN A 182 -32.32 8.88 -35.48
N VAL A 183 -32.06 8.69 -36.76
CA VAL A 183 -30.77 9.05 -37.38
C VAL A 183 -30.96 10.41 -38.03
N THR A 184 -30.28 11.43 -37.51
CA THR A 184 -30.31 12.79 -38.08
C THR A 184 -29.03 13.04 -38.85
N GLY A 185 -29.14 13.58 -40.07
CA GLY A 185 -28.01 13.87 -40.95
C GLY A 185 -27.99 12.99 -42.19
N ASN A 186 -26.82 12.93 -42.84
CA ASN A 186 -26.66 12.17 -44.08
C ASN A 186 -26.38 10.70 -43.77
N VAL A 187 -27.11 9.81 -44.47
CA VAL A 187 -26.74 8.40 -44.59
C VAL A 187 -26.07 8.24 -45.95
N THR A 188 -24.78 7.92 -45.95
CA THR A 188 -24.02 7.62 -47.18
C THR A 188 -23.88 6.11 -47.34
N GLY A 189 -23.92 5.62 -48.58
CA GLY A 189 -23.86 4.20 -48.89
C GLY A 189 -25.23 3.56 -49.13
N ASN A 190 -25.29 2.24 -48.98
CA ASN A 190 -26.49 1.45 -49.26
C ASN A 190 -27.40 1.39 -48.03
N VAL A 191 -28.71 1.46 -48.28
CA VAL A 191 -29.73 1.13 -47.29
C VAL A 191 -30.45 -0.11 -47.78
N ASP A 192 -30.12 -1.26 -47.20
CA ASP A 192 -30.79 -2.52 -47.51
C ASP A 192 -32.08 -2.62 -46.69
N GLY A 193 -33.23 -2.72 -47.39
CA GLY A 193 -34.55 -2.85 -46.77
C GLY A 193 -35.51 -1.72 -47.14
N ASN A 194 -36.54 -1.53 -46.31
CA ASN A 194 -37.59 -0.56 -46.58
C ASN A 194 -37.19 0.84 -46.07
N VAL A 195 -37.33 1.85 -46.93
CA VAL A 195 -37.23 3.26 -46.53
C VAL A 195 -38.65 3.84 -46.49
N ASN A 196 -39.12 4.18 -45.30
CA ASN A 196 -40.41 4.86 -45.12
C ASN A 196 -40.16 6.35 -44.83
N SER A 197 -40.56 7.22 -45.77
CA SER A 197 -40.47 8.66 -45.63
C SER A 197 -41.86 9.24 -45.41
N THR A 198 -42.04 10.04 -44.37
CA THR A 198 -43.29 10.76 -44.09
C THR A 198 -43.38 12.10 -44.80
N GLY A 199 -42.30 12.54 -45.45
CA GLY A 199 -42.20 13.81 -46.18
C GLY A 199 -41.82 13.63 -47.65
N VAL A 200 -41.33 14.71 -48.27
CA VAL A 200 -40.83 14.68 -49.65
C VAL A 200 -39.47 13.99 -49.70
N SER A 201 -39.35 12.96 -50.53
CA SER A 201 -38.08 12.31 -50.83
C SER A 201 -37.48 12.84 -52.12
N THR A 202 -36.27 13.39 -52.05
CA THR A 202 -35.51 13.82 -53.24
C THR A 202 -34.51 12.73 -53.61
N LEU A 203 -34.69 12.10 -54.77
CA LEU A 203 -33.82 11.03 -55.26
C LEU A 203 -33.15 11.49 -56.56
N GLY A 204 -31.81 11.40 -56.64
CA GLY A 204 -31.07 11.80 -57.84
C GLY A 204 -31.31 10.86 -59.03
N VAL A 205 -31.18 9.56 -58.79
CA VAL A 205 -31.51 8.49 -59.76
C VAL A 205 -32.25 7.40 -59.00
N THR A 206 -33.35 6.92 -59.57
CA THR A 206 -34.11 5.80 -59.02
C THR A 206 -34.02 4.62 -59.98
N ASN A 207 -33.40 3.53 -59.54
CA ASN A 207 -33.39 2.25 -60.26
C ASN A 207 -34.25 1.26 -59.46
N ALA A 208 -35.47 0.99 -59.93
CA ALA A 208 -36.44 0.13 -59.26
C ALA A 208 -36.95 -0.95 -60.20
N SER A 209 -37.04 -2.19 -59.72
CA SER A 209 -37.66 -3.30 -60.46
C SER A 209 -39.17 -3.13 -60.59
N ALA A 210 -39.81 -2.47 -59.61
CA ALA A 210 -41.20 -2.07 -59.63
C ALA A 210 -41.38 -0.76 -58.85
N LEU A 211 -42.18 0.16 -59.38
CA LEU A 211 -42.55 1.42 -58.71
C LEU A 211 -44.08 1.53 -58.68
N THR A 212 -44.65 1.63 -57.48
CA THR A 212 -46.08 1.87 -57.29
C THR A 212 -46.27 3.26 -56.68
N VAL A 213 -47.02 4.14 -57.35
CA VAL A 213 -47.35 5.48 -56.86
C VAL A 213 -48.85 5.52 -56.56
N SER A 214 -49.20 5.67 -55.28
CA SER A 214 -50.59 5.83 -54.83
C SER A 214 -50.82 7.30 -54.49
N GLY A 215 -51.39 8.07 -55.42
CA GLY A 215 -51.64 9.51 -55.24
C GLY A 215 -51.70 10.31 -56.53
N GLN A 216 -51.90 11.63 -56.42
CA GLN A 216 -51.85 12.55 -57.55
C GLN A 216 -50.40 12.99 -57.78
N LEU A 217 -49.88 12.82 -59.01
CA LEU A 217 -48.64 13.45 -59.43
C LEU A 217 -48.89 14.95 -59.61
N GLN A 218 -48.05 15.81 -59.02
CA GLN A 218 -48.15 17.23 -59.34
C GLN A 218 -47.81 17.45 -60.82
N PRO A 219 -48.67 18.15 -61.59
CA PRO A 219 -48.35 18.49 -62.97
C PRO A 219 -47.10 19.35 -63.02
N LEU A 220 -46.22 19.09 -63.99
CA LEU A 220 -45.09 19.97 -64.27
C LEU A 220 -45.63 21.33 -64.70
N MET A 221 -45.38 22.39 -63.92
CA MET A 221 -45.71 23.75 -64.32
C MET A 221 -44.69 24.18 -65.37
N VAL A 222 -45.01 23.97 -66.64
CA VAL A 222 -44.21 24.48 -67.77
C VAL A 222 -44.46 25.98 -67.82
N VAL A 223 -43.41 26.76 -67.53
CA VAL A 223 -43.38 28.22 -67.73
C VAL A 223 -42.75 28.51 -69.08
#